data_AF-A0A9P9FSZ5-F1
#
_entry.id   AF-A0A9P9FSZ5-F1
#
_cell.length_a   1.000
_cell.length_b   1.000
_cell.length_c   1.000
_cell.angle_alpha   90.00
_cell.angle_beta   90.00
_cell.angle_gamma   90.00
#
_symmetry.space_group_name_H-M   'P 1'
#
loop_
_entity.id
_entity.type
_entity.pdbx_description
1 polymer ?
#
loop_
_entity_poly.entity_id
_entity_poly.type
_entity_poly.pdbx_seq_one_letter_code
_entity_poly.pdbx_strand_id
1 'polypeptide(L)'
;MKLLLAFLISSLVALVSAVAIDTDLANAKRELDEITTRDNAEVFAITEDNKLVVTVDGSVEGTLVLTEDQDVKIFDADGNEISLDEFLDDDDENNEKRWLPVAVRVLRMLAPVIRRWGSRALKFFRCVGLDARLIGCAQQFSNCLSTGRPPWQCVGGITCLGKVGKACAKK
;
A
#
# COMPACT_ATOMS: atom_id res chain seq x y z
N MET A 1 28.27 -44.25 -34.20
CA MET A 1 27.17 -44.15 -33.21
C MET A 1 27.76 -43.65 -31.91
N LYS A 2 27.13 -42.64 -31.28
CA LYS A 2 27.67 -41.66 -30.31
C LYS A 2 28.16 -40.39 -31.02
N LEU A 3 27.69 -39.23 -30.56
CA LEU A 3 27.95 -37.85 -31.01
C LEU A 3 26.91 -37.18 -31.94
N LEU A 4 25.61 -37.42 -31.72
CA LEU A 4 24.53 -36.59 -32.30
C LEU A 4 23.42 -36.29 -31.26
N LEU A 5 23.82 -35.84 -30.06
CA LEU A 5 22.86 -35.58 -28.97
C LEU A 5 23.23 -34.39 -28.07
N ALA A 6 23.99 -33.43 -28.60
CA ALA A 6 24.49 -32.30 -27.82
C ALA A 6 24.35 -30.93 -28.51
N PHE A 7 23.31 -30.73 -29.32
CA PHE A 7 23.05 -29.44 -29.98
C PHE A 7 21.56 -29.01 -29.95
N LEU A 8 20.84 -29.36 -28.88
CA LEU A 8 19.44 -28.95 -28.65
C LEU A 8 19.22 -28.22 -27.32
N ILE A 9 20.26 -27.61 -26.75
CA ILE A 9 20.14 -26.82 -25.51
C ILE A 9 20.94 -25.53 -25.65
N SER A 10 20.45 -24.59 -26.47
CA SER A 10 20.95 -23.21 -26.45
C SER A 10 19.86 -22.18 -26.78
N SER A 11 18.62 -22.53 -26.46
CA SER A 11 17.47 -21.61 -26.46
C SER A 11 16.86 -21.63 -25.06
N LEU A 12 16.44 -20.46 -24.57
CA LEU A 12 16.03 -20.16 -23.19
C LEU A 12 17.28 -19.97 -22.31
N VAL A 13 17.66 -18.77 -21.88
CA VAL A 13 16.90 -17.90 -20.98
C VAL A 13 17.37 -16.45 -21.19
N ALA A 14 16.65 -15.68 -22.02
CA ALA A 14 16.53 -14.25 -21.81
C ALA A 14 15.15 -14.05 -21.21
N LEU A 15 15.04 -14.18 -19.87
CA LEU A 15 13.89 -13.65 -19.16
C LEU A 15 13.97 -12.13 -19.26
N VAL A 16 13.44 -11.59 -20.37
CA VAL A 16 12.93 -10.23 -20.39
C VAL A 16 11.71 -10.29 -19.48
N SER A 17 11.89 -9.97 -18.20
CA SER A 17 10.78 -9.63 -17.33
C SER A 17 10.17 -8.36 -17.89
N ALA A 18 9.24 -8.53 -18.84
CA ALA A 18 8.19 -7.57 -19.07
C ALA A 18 7.44 -7.48 -17.74
N VAL A 19 7.85 -6.54 -16.89
CA VAL A 19 6.96 -6.00 -15.88
C VAL A 19 5.84 -5.40 -16.71
N ALA A 20 4.72 -6.11 -16.82
CA ALA A 20 3.47 -5.51 -17.23
C ALA A 20 3.32 -4.31 -16.29
N ILE A 21 3.54 -3.11 -16.83
CA ILE A 21 3.19 -1.89 -16.15
C ILE A 21 1.69 -2.01 -16.03
N ASP A 22 1.23 -2.38 -14.83
CA ASP A 22 -0.17 -2.38 -14.48
C ASP A 22 -0.69 -0.97 -14.80
N THR A 23 -1.48 -0.88 -15.86
CA THR A 23 -1.93 0.40 -16.40
C THR A 23 -2.74 1.15 -15.36
N ASP A 24 -3.41 0.42 -14.46
CA ASP A 24 -4.21 0.97 -13.38
C ASP A 24 -3.31 1.56 -12.30
N LEU A 25 -2.19 0.90 -11.99
CA LEU A 25 -1.18 1.49 -11.11
C LEU A 25 -0.55 2.76 -11.70
N ALA A 26 -0.22 2.74 -13.00
CA ALA A 26 0.39 3.89 -13.67
C ALA A 26 -0.59 5.06 -13.79
N ASN A 27 -1.86 4.79 -14.08
CA ASN A 27 -2.94 5.77 -14.07
C ASN A 27 -3.14 6.32 -12.68
N ALA A 28 -3.26 5.47 -11.67
CA ALA A 28 -3.43 5.91 -10.30
C ALA A 28 -2.19 6.66 -9.79
N LYS A 29 -0.96 6.33 -10.22
CA LYS A 29 0.26 7.12 -9.91
C LYS A 29 0.22 8.50 -10.58
N ARG A 30 -0.24 8.58 -11.82
CA ARG A 30 -0.42 9.85 -12.55
C ARG A 30 -1.52 10.72 -11.95
N GLU A 31 -2.64 10.11 -11.52
CA GLU A 31 -3.71 10.77 -10.79
C GLU A 31 -3.27 11.22 -9.40
N LEU A 32 -2.39 10.47 -8.73
CA LEU A 32 -1.78 10.88 -7.47
C LEU A 32 -0.84 12.07 -7.66
N ASP A 33 -0.01 12.06 -8.70
CA ASP A 33 0.80 13.23 -9.08
C ASP A 33 -0.15 14.40 -9.41
N GLU A 34 -1.22 14.21 -10.18
CA GLU A 34 -2.18 15.29 -10.43
C GLU A 34 -2.87 15.78 -9.15
N ILE A 35 -3.33 14.93 -8.24
CA ILE A 35 -4.03 15.34 -7.00
C ILE A 35 -3.07 16.04 -6.03
N THR A 36 -1.85 15.53 -5.86
CA THR A 36 -0.84 16.15 -4.99
C THR A 36 -0.26 17.45 -5.58
N THR A 37 -0.28 17.60 -6.91
CA THR A 37 0.28 18.78 -7.60
C THR A 37 -0.78 19.83 -7.98
N ARG A 38 -2.06 19.45 -8.11
CA ARG A 38 -3.13 20.33 -8.61
C ARG A 38 -3.93 21.00 -7.49
N ASP A 39 -4.02 20.40 -6.29
CA ASP A 39 -4.82 20.93 -5.17
C ASP A 39 -4.05 21.21 -3.88
N ASN A 40 -2.72 21.00 -3.81
CA ASN A 40 -1.94 21.11 -2.56
C ASN A 40 -2.52 20.29 -1.39
N ALA A 41 -3.29 19.23 -1.68
CA ALA A 41 -3.97 18.45 -0.66
C ALA A 41 -2.95 17.76 0.26
N GLU A 42 -2.92 18.18 1.52
CA GLU A 42 -2.03 17.59 2.52
C GLU A 42 -2.69 16.34 3.10
N VAL A 43 -2.22 15.17 2.68
CA VAL A 43 -2.63 13.90 3.27
C VAL A 43 -1.75 13.65 4.49
N PHE A 44 -2.36 13.70 5.66
CA PHE A 44 -1.75 13.21 6.88
C PHE A 44 -2.40 11.91 7.28
N ALA A 45 -1.64 11.07 7.96
CA ALA A 45 -2.26 10.08 8.79
C ALA A 45 -1.65 10.01 10.19
N ILE A 46 -2.54 9.98 11.17
CA ILE A 46 -2.22 9.96 12.58
C ILE A 46 -2.36 8.51 13.04
N THR A 47 -1.25 7.94 13.50
CA THR A 47 -1.26 6.60 14.08
C THR A 47 -1.27 6.69 15.60
N GLU A 48 -2.31 6.17 16.25
CA GLU A 48 -2.30 5.82 17.66
C GLU A 48 -1.98 4.31 17.79
N ASP A 49 -1.87 3.78 19.02
CA ASP A 49 -1.37 2.41 19.26
C ASP A 49 -2.17 1.31 18.55
N ASN A 50 -3.44 1.59 18.28
CA ASN A 50 -4.37 0.70 17.60
C ASN A 50 -5.19 1.42 16.51
N LYS A 51 -4.85 2.64 16.11
CA LYS A 51 -5.66 3.44 15.19
C LYS A 51 -4.81 4.10 14.12
N LEU A 52 -5.34 4.20 12.91
CA LEU A 52 -4.85 5.04 11.82
C LEU A 52 -5.98 5.98 11.44
N VAL A 53 -5.77 7.28 11.52
CA VAL A 53 -6.71 8.30 11.01
C VAL A 53 -6.10 8.90 9.76
N VAL A 54 -6.81 8.89 8.63
CA VAL A 54 -6.41 9.60 7.42
C VAL A 54 -7.16 10.92 7.37
N THR A 55 -6.41 12.01 7.22
CA THR A 55 -6.95 13.35 7.07
C THR A 55 -6.45 13.98 5.78
N VAL A 56 -7.32 14.72 5.10
CA VAL A 56 -6.97 15.53 3.93
C VAL A 56 -7.34 16.98 4.25
N ASP A 57 -6.38 17.88 4.15
CA ASP A 57 -6.55 19.32 4.46
C ASP A 57 -7.16 19.58 5.85
N GLY A 58 -6.76 18.78 6.83
CA GLY A 58 -7.21 18.87 8.22
C GLY A 58 -8.59 18.24 8.49
N SER A 59 -9.27 17.70 7.48
CA SER A 59 -10.56 16.99 7.63
C SER A 59 -10.32 15.49 7.69
N VAL A 60 -11.03 14.78 8.57
CA VAL A 60 -10.95 13.30 8.65
C VAL A 60 -11.70 12.70 7.48
N GLU A 61 -11.02 11.87 6.70
CA GLU A 61 -11.60 11.18 5.54
C GLU A 61 -11.92 9.71 5.86
N GLY A 62 -11.14 9.11 6.76
CA GLY A 62 -11.39 7.74 7.17
C GLY A 62 -10.47 7.28 8.29
N THR A 63 -10.86 6.19 8.92
CA THR A 63 -10.14 5.63 10.07
C THR A 63 -10.03 4.11 9.94
N LEU A 64 -8.84 3.55 10.23
CA LEU A 64 -8.67 2.13 10.54
C LEU A 64 -8.48 1.95 12.03
N VAL A 65 -9.17 0.98 12.62
CA VAL A 65 -8.99 0.57 14.02
C VAL A 65 -8.60 -0.90 14.04
N LEU A 66 -7.42 -1.17 14.61
CA LEU A 66 -7.00 -2.51 14.97
C LEU A 66 -7.70 -2.92 16.26
N THR A 67 -8.52 -3.97 16.20
CA THR A 67 -9.23 -4.50 17.35
C THR A 67 -8.31 -5.37 18.22
N GLU A 68 -8.77 -5.69 19.43
CA GLU A 68 -8.04 -6.59 20.34
C GLU A 68 -7.83 -7.99 19.73
N ASP A 69 -8.77 -8.44 18.89
CA ASP A 69 -8.73 -9.72 18.17
C ASP A 69 -7.80 -9.68 16.93
N GLN A 70 -7.03 -8.60 16.76
CA GLN A 70 -6.17 -8.33 15.59
C GLN A 70 -6.91 -8.21 14.26
N ASP A 71 -8.22 -7.92 14.32
CA ASP A 71 -9.00 -7.58 13.14
C ASP A 71 -8.91 -6.07 12.85
N VAL A 72 -9.27 -5.66 11.64
CA VAL A 72 -9.25 -4.26 11.23
C VAL A 72 -10.65 -3.81 10.85
N LYS A 73 -11.17 -2.86 11.62
CA LYS A 73 -12.39 -2.12 11.27
C LYS A 73 -12.02 -0.86 10.52
N ILE A 74 -12.85 -0.50 9.55
CA ILE A 74 -12.69 0.72 8.77
C ILE A 74 -13.94 1.59 8.92
N PHE A 75 -13.72 2.90 9.09
CA PHE A 75 -14.79 3.88 9.27
C PHE A 75 -14.61 5.02 8.27
N ASP A 76 -15.73 5.50 7.73
CA ASP A 76 -15.76 6.72 6.91
C ASP A 76 -15.64 8.00 7.76
N ALA A 77 -15.64 9.15 7.09
CA ALA A 77 -15.58 10.47 7.73
C ALA A 77 -16.73 10.73 8.74
N ASP A 78 -17.91 10.14 8.49
CA ASP A 78 -19.09 10.27 9.34
C ASP A 78 -19.07 9.27 10.53
N GLY A 79 -18.10 8.35 10.55
CA GLY A 79 -17.95 7.34 11.59
C GLY A 79 -18.79 6.07 11.35
N ASN A 80 -19.31 5.87 10.14
CA ASN A 80 -19.99 4.63 9.78
C ASN A 80 -18.95 3.53 9.56
N GLU A 81 -19.16 2.37 10.18
CA GLU A 81 -18.33 1.18 9.93
C GLU A 81 -18.62 0.65 8.52
N ILE A 82 -17.57 0.45 7.74
CA ILE A 82 -17.62 -0.13 6.39
C ILE A 82 -16.99 -1.53 6.46
N SER A 83 -17.55 -2.48 5.71
CA SER A 83 -16.94 -3.79 5.58
C SER A 83 -15.56 -3.65 4.92
N LEU A 84 -14.52 -4.18 5.56
CA LEU A 84 -13.17 -4.10 5.01
C LEU A 84 -13.04 -4.89 3.70
N ASP A 85 -13.73 -6.03 3.59
CA ASP A 85 -13.65 -6.84 2.38
C ASP A 85 -14.40 -6.17 1.22
N GLU A 86 -15.54 -5.52 1.45
CA GLU A 86 -16.23 -4.70 0.45
C GLU A 86 -15.42 -3.46 0.07
N PHE A 87 -14.76 -2.83 1.04
CA PHE A 87 -13.92 -1.67 0.81
C PHE A 87 -12.69 -1.99 -0.07
N LEU A 88 -12.11 -3.17 0.11
CA LEU A 88 -10.97 -3.66 -0.67
C LEU A 88 -11.36 -4.24 -2.03
N ASP A 89 -12.65 -4.41 -2.30
CA ASP A 89 -13.15 -4.78 -3.61
C ASP A 89 -13.12 -3.54 -4.53
N ASP A 90 -12.39 -3.64 -5.65
CA ASP A 90 -12.20 -2.54 -6.59
C ASP A 90 -13.45 -2.29 -7.46
N ASP A 91 -14.43 -3.22 -7.44
CA ASP A 91 -15.67 -3.12 -8.24
C ASP A 91 -16.83 -2.38 -7.52
N ASP A 92 -16.64 -1.92 -6.29
CA ASP A 92 -17.70 -1.21 -5.55
C ASP A 92 -17.74 0.30 -5.87
N GLU A 93 -18.59 0.66 -6.84
CA GLU A 93 -18.90 2.04 -7.25
C GLU A 93 -19.32 2.98 -6.09
N ASN A 94 -19.73 2.44 -4.94
CA ASN A 94 -20.14 3.27 -3.80
C ASN A 94 -18.95 3.88 -3.04
N ASN A 95 -17.76 3.26 -3.13
CA ASN A 95 -16.56 3.76 -2.45
C ASN A 95 -16.06 5.07 -3.08
N GLU A 96 -16.20 5.23 -4.40
CA GLU A 96 -15.75 6.42 -5.14
C GLU A 96 -16.56 7.68 -4.84
N LYS A 97 -17.83 7.53 -4.45
CA LYS A 97 -18.71 8.67 -4.10
C LYS A 97 -18.59 9.08 -2.65
N ARG A 98 -18.16 8.16 -1.79
CA ARG A 98 -18.17 8.36 -0.34
C ARG A 98 -16.93 9.14 0.10
N TRP A 99 -15.77 8.87 -0.48
CA TRP A 99 -14.47 9.31 0.05
C TRP A 99 -13.63 10.04 -0.99
N LEU A 100 -12.71 10.89 -0.54
CA LEU A 100 -11.69 11.43 -1.43
C LEU A 100 -10.82 10.30 -2.00
N PRO A 101 -10.55 10.26 -3.33
CA PRO A 101 -9.80 9.17 -3.96
C PRO A 101 -8.42 8.90 -3.32
N VAL A 102 -7.74 9.97 -2.88
CA VAL A 102 -6.43 9.85 -2.23
C VAL A 102 -6.54 9.15 -0.87
N ALA A 103 -7.59 9.41 -0.10
CA ALA A 103 -7.83 8.77 1.19
C ALA A 103 -8.17 7.29 1.02
N VAL A 104 -9.06 6.96 0.06
CA VAL A 104 -9.37 5.57 -0.33
C VAL A 104 -8.08 4.81 -0.62
N ARG A 105 -7.20 5.39 -1.43
CA ARG A 105 -5.94 4.72 -1.81
C ARG A 105 -5.02 4.46 -0.64
N VAL A 106 -4.85 5.43 0.26
CA VAL A 106 -4.03 5.26 1.47
C VAL A 106 -4.61 4.15 2.34
N LEU A 107 -5.93 4.16 2.54
CA LEU A 107 -6.63 3.17 3.35
C LEU A 107 -6.55 1.77 2.71
N ARG A 108 -6.78 1.63 1.41
CA ARG A 108 -6.63 0.37 0.66
C ARG A 108 -5.19 -0.15 0.65
N MET A 109 -4.21 0.73 0.60
CA MET A 109 -2.79 0.36 0.68
C MET A 109 -2.43 -0.18 2.07
N LEU A 110 -2.88 0.49 3.13
CA LEU A 110 -2.43 0.22 4.50
C LEU A 110 -3.27 -0.85 5.20
N ALA A 111 -4.57 -0.94 4.93
CA ALA A 111 -5.47 -1.85 5.62
C ALA A 111 -5.06 -3.33 5.48
N PRO A 112 -4.68 -3.86 4.30
CA PRO A 112 -4.21 -5.24 4.18
C PRO A 112 -2.91 -5.51 4.95
N VAL A 113 -2.02 -4.50 5.04
CA VAL A 113 -0.77 -4.60 5.81
C VAL A 113 -1.08 -4.66 7.30
N ILE A 114 -1.95 -3.78 7.77
CA ILE A 114 -2.35 -3.69 9.18
C ILE A 114 -3.15 -4.92 9.58
N ARG A 115 -4.07 -5.43 8.74
CA ARG A 115 -4.81 -6.66 8.98
C ARG A 115 -3.88 -7.86 9.17
N ARG A 116 -2.81 -7.94 8.38
CA ARG A 116 -1.90 -9.09 8.42
C ARG A 116 -0.87 -9.04 9.55
N TRP A 117 -0.40 -7.85 9.93
CA TRP A 117 0.72 -7.70 10.87
C TRP A 117 0.42 -6.82 12.09
N GLY A 118 -0.83 -6.37 12.23
CA GLY A 118 -1.37 -5.68 13.40
C GLY A 118 -0.55 -4.48 13.84
N SER A 119 -0.33 -4.39 15.15
CA SER A 119 0.33 -3.25 15.82
C SER A 119 1.76 -3.03 15.33
N ARG A 120 2.44 -4.06 14.82
CA ARG A 120 3.77 -3.91 14.22
C ARG A 120 3.73 -3.07 12.95
N ALA A 121 2.71 -3.24 12.11
CA ALA A 121 2.52 -2.41 10.93
C ALA A 121 2.25 -0.95 11.34
N LEU A 122 1.36 -0.72 12.31
CA LEU A 122 1.07 0.62 12.83
C LEU A 122 2.33 1.32 13.37
N LYS A 123 3.14 0.62 14.17
CA LYS A 123 4.41 1.17 14.70
C LYS A 123 5.39 1.52 13.59
N PHE A 124 5.49 0.68 12.58
CA PHE A 124 6.34 0.94 11.43
C PHE A 124 5.90 2.20 10.68
N PHE A 125 4.61 2.30 10.34
CA PHE A 125 4.05 3.44 9.62
C PHE A 125 4.10 4.74 10.44
N ARG A 126 3.90 4.66 11.76
CA ARG A 126 4.14 5.78 12.68
C ARG A 126 5.56 6.31 12.59
N CYS A 127 6.54 5.41 12.56
CA CYS A 127 7.94 5.78 12.51
C CYS A 127 8.32 6.38 11.15
N VAL A 128 7.82 5.79 10.05
CA VAL A 128 8.15 6.24 8.70
C VAL A 128 7.58 7.62 8.41
N GLY A 129 6.41 7.92 8.98
CA GLY A 129 5.61 9.06 8.57
C GLY A 129 4.70 8.67 7.41
N LEU A 130 3.51 9.25 7.40
CA LEU A 130 2.48 8.98 6.42
C LEU A 130 2.37 10.19 5.50
N ASP A 131 3.32 10.28 4.56
CA ASP A 131 3.50 11.38 3.63
C ASP A 131 3.40 10.89 2.16
N ALA A 132 3.48 11.83 1.20
CA ALA A 132 3.44 11.52 -0.22
C ALA A 132 4.51 10.49 -0.66
N ARG A 133 5.66 10.40 0.02
CA ARG A 133 6.70 9.39 -0.28
C ARG A 133 6.21 8.00 0.05
N LEU A 134 5.51 7.81 1.17
CA LEU A 134 4.91 6.53 1.51
C LEU A 134 3.88 6.11 0.45
N ILE A 135 3.01 7.02 0.03
CA ILE A 135 1.99 6.74 -1.00
C ILE A 135 2.67 6.35 -2.32
N GLY A 136 3.76 7.04 -2.70
CA GLY A 136 4.58 6.67 -3.86
C GLY A 136 5.19 5.26 -3.78
N CYS A 137 5.25 4.66 -2.59
CA CYS A 137 5.74 3.30 -2.37
C CYS A 137 4.65 2.22 -2.34
N ALA A 138 3.38 2.58 -2.55
CA ALA A 138 2.22 1.68 -2.46
C ALA A 138 2.42 0.36 -3.21
N GLN A 139 2.87 0.41 -4.47
CA GLN A 139 3.07 -0.79 -5.26
C GLN A 139 4.10 -1.73 -4.64
N GLN A 140 5.19 -1.16 -4.11
CA GLN A 140 6.22 -1.99 -3.50
C GLN A 140 5.67 -2.69 -2.27
N PHE A 141 4.82 -2.04 -1.48
CA PHE A 141 4.15 -2.69 -0.36
C PHE A 141 3.22 -3.80 -0.83
N SER A 142 2.39 -3.56 -1.85
CA SER A 142 1.53 -4.59 -2.44
C SER A 142 2.34 -5.82 -2.90
N ASN A 143 3.45 -5.60 -3.61
CA ASN A 143 4.37 -6.67 -4.01
C ASN A 143 4.96 -7.42 -2.81
N CYS A 144 5.24 -6.73 -1.70
CA CYS A 144 5.71 -7.38 -0.49
C CYS A 144 4.61 -8.26 0.12
N LEU A 145 3.38 -7.75 0.18
CA LEU A 145 2.23 -8.50 0.68
C LEU A 145 1.97 -9.78 -0.12
N SER A 146 2.02 -9.71 -1.45
CA SER A 146 1.81 -10.87 -2.32
C SER A 146 2.86 -11.96 -2.10
N THR A 147 4.10 -11.58 -1.72
CA THR A 147 5.16 -12.52 -1.33
C THR A 147 5.12 -12.96 0.14
N GLY A 148 4.11 -12.52 0.90
CA GLY A 148 3.95 -12.83 2.31
C GLY A 148 4.96 -12.16 3.23
N ARG A 149 5.64 -11.10 2.76
CA ARG A 149 6.66 -10.37 3.54
C ARG A 149 6.16 -8.99 3.91
N PRO A 150 6.40 -8.52 5.14
CA PRO A 150 6.03 -7.17 5.51
C PRO A 150 6.92 -6.12 4.81
N PRO A 151 6.43 -4.88 4.64
CA PRO A 151 7.18 -3.78 4.04
C PRO A 151 8.57 -3.52 4.64
N TRP A 152 8.76 -3.79 5.94
CA TRP A 152 10.04 -3.62 6.64
C TRP A 152 11.01 -4.81 6.52
N GLN A 153 10.65 -5.88 5.82
CA GLN A 153 11.53 -7.03 5.57
C GLN A 153 11.75 -7.31 4.08
N CYS A 154 10.91 -6.75 3.21
CA CYS A 154 11.08 -6.90 1.78
C CYS A 154 12.01 -5.81 1.20
N VAL A 155 12.77 -6.18 0.18
CA VAL A 155 13.72 -5.26 -0.48
C VAL A 155 12.97 -4.09 -1.13
N GLY A 156 11.84 -4.37 -1.82
CA GLY A 156 11.04 -3.33 -2.49
C GLY A 156 10.56 -2.24 -1.54
N GLY A 157 9.90 -2.64 -0.44
CA GLY A 157 9.36 -1.71 0.56
C GLY A 157 10.45 -0.89 1.26
N ILE A 158 11.51 -1.53 1.76
CA ILE A 158 12.60 -0.83 2.45
C ILE A 158 13.34 0.11 1.51
N THR A 159 13.63 -0.33 0.28
CA THR A 159 14.42 0.46 -0.67
C THR A 159 13.64 1.67 -1.16
N CYS A 160 12.33 1.53 -1.37
CA CYS A 160 11.47 2.64 -1.77
C CYS A 160 11.44 3.76 -0.70
N LEU A 161 11.33 3.39 0.57
CA LEU A 161 11.35 4.33 1.69
C LEU A 161 12.77 4.86 2.04
N GLY A 162 13.80 4.32 1.40
CA GLY A 162 15.19 4.74 1.57
C GLY A 162 15.70 4.62 3.02
N LYS A 163 16.37 5.67 3.50
CA LYS A 163 17.02 5.66 4.83
C LYS A 163 16.01 5.57 5.97
N VAL A 164 14.85 6.22 5.84
CA VAL A 164 13.81 6.24 6.86
C VAL A 164 13.21 4.85 7.04
N GLY A 165 12.87 4.17 5.93
CA GLY A 165 12.40 2.79 5.96
C GLY A 165 13.38 1.84 6.65
N LYS A 166 14.68 1.95 6.36
CA LYS A 166 15.74 1.15 7.02
C LYS A 166 15.85 1.42 8.52
N ALA A 167 15.70 2.68 8.94
CA ALA A 167 15.78 3.06 10.34
C ALA A 167 14.56 2.54 11.12
N CYS A 168 13.36 2.67 10.54
CA CYS A 168 12.11 2.24 11.15
C CYS A 168 11.90 0.74 11.15
N ALA A 169 12.48 0.01 10.18
CA ALA A 169 12.40 -1.46 10.13
C ALA A 169 13.04 -2.17 11.34
N LYS A 170 13.92 -1.47 12.07
CA LYS A 170 14.64 -2.00 13.24
C LYS A 170 13.95 -1.68 14.57
N LYS A 171 12.92 -0.83 14.55
CA LYS A 171 12.12 -0.47 15.72
C LYS A 171 10.94 -1.43 15.86
#